data_AF-A0A9E7RTY7-F1
#
_entry.id   AF-A0A9E7RTY7-F1
#
_cell.length_a   1.000
_cell.length_b   1.000
_cell.length_c   1.000
_cell.angle_alpha   90.00
_cell.angle_beta   90.00
_cell.angle_gamma   90.00
#
_symmetry.space_group_name_H-M   'P 1'
#
loop_
_entity.id
_entity.type
_entity.pdbx_description
1 polymer ?
#
loop_
_entity_poly.entity_id
_entity_poly.type
_entity_poly.pdbx_seq_one_letter_code
_entity_poly.pdbx_strand_id
1 'polypeptide(L)'
;MGLVTGNLREIACLKLQRVGLDEYFSFGGFGSDSSSREMLAEIALERCPLSRARTILFGDTPYDIKAGRHIGALTIGMASGSYTREDLIEAGADYVFPDFRDLLLMDVLEF
;
A
#
# COMPACT_ATOMS: atom_id res chain seq x y z
N MET A 1 -1.84 -9.98 5.00
CA MET A 1 -1.46 -8.59 4.66
C MET A 1 -2.66 -7.67 4.85
N GLY A 2 -2.45 -6.36 4.90
CA GLY A 2 -3.52 -5.35 4.92
C GLY A 2 -3.75 -4.74 3.53
N LEU A 3 -5.00 -4.40 3.19
CA LEU A 3 -5.33 -3.68 1.95
C LEU A 3 -5.70 -2.23 2.26
N VAL A 4 -5.12 -1.27 1.54
CA VAL A 4 -5.53 0.14 1.58
C VAL A 4 -6.06 0.52 0.19
N THR A 5 -7.33 0.91 0.10
CA THR A 5 -7.92 1.24 -1.21
C THR A 5 -9.10 2.20 -1.10
N GLY A 6 -9.21 3.12 -2.06
CA GLY A 6 -10.39 3.98 -2.18
C GLY A 6 -11.66 3.27 -2.68
N ASN A 7 -11.60 1.97 -3.01
CA ASN A 7 -12.81 1.21 -3.35
C ASN A 7 -13.62 0.91 -2.08
N LEU A 8 -14.95 0.85 -2.22
CA LEU A 8 -15.82 0.29 -1.18
C LEU A 8 -15.37 -1.13 -0.84
N ARG A 9 -15.46 -1.51 0.44
CA ARG A 9 -14.96 -2.80 0.94
C ARG A 9 -15.50 -3.98 0.13
N GLU A 10 -16.80 -4.00 -0.14
CA GLU A 10 -17.48 -5.06 -0.87
C GLU A 10 -16.92 -5.18 -2.30
N ILE A 11 -16.69 -4.06 -2.98
CA ILE A 11 -16.14 -4.03 -4.33
C ILE A 11 -14.69 -4.50 -4.33
N ALA A 12 -13.88 -4.07 -3.36
CA ALA A 12 -12.50 -4.51 -3.21
C ALA A 12 -12.41 -6.02 -3.00
N CYS A 13 -13.23 -6.58 -2.08
CA CYS A 13 -13.29 -8.01 -1.82
C CYS A 13 -13.70 -8.80 -3.07
N LEU A 14 -14.74 -8.36 -3.80
CA LEU A 14 -15.17 -9.03 -5.04
C LEU A 14 -14.07 -9.03 -6.12
N LYS A 15 -13.32 -7.93 -6.26
CA LYS A 15 -12.20 -7.84 -7.20
C LYS A 15 -11.09 -8.83 -6.83
N LEU A 16 -10.74 -8.94 -5.55
CA LEU A 16 -9.72 -9.87 -5.07
C LEU A 16 -10.15 -11.34 -5.24
N GLN A 17 -11.40 -11.67 -4.88
CA GLN A 17 -11.97 -13.01 -5.07
C GLN A 17 -11.93 -13.44 -6.53
N ARG A 18 -12.24 -12.51 -7.46
CA ARG A 18 -12.25 -12.80 -8.89
C ARG A 18 -10.88 -13.25 -9.41
N VAL A 19 -9.79 -12.82 -8.79
CA VAL A 19 -8.42 -13.17 -9.16
C VAL A 19 -7.75 -14.14 -8.17
N GLY A 20 -8.50 -14.65 -7.18
CA GLY A 20 -7.99 -15.61 -6.19
C GLY A 20 -6.97 -15.04 -5.22
N LEU A 21 -7.08 -13.75 -4.87
CA LEU A 21 -6.15 -13.06 -3.98
C LEU A 21 -6.75 -12.66 -2.62
N ASP A 22 -8.03 -12.94 -2.37
CA ASP A 22 -8.73 -12.47 -1.17
C ASP A 22 -8.17 -13.06 0.12
N GLU A 23 -7.75 -14.32 0.12
CA GLU A 23 -7.18 -14.98 1.31
C GLU A 23 -5.87 -14.34 1.82
N TYR A 24 -5.16 -13.59 0.97
CA TYR A 24 -3.92 -12.91 1.35
C TYR A 24 -4.14 -11.62 2.16
N PHE A 25 -5.35 -11.06 2.12
CA PHE A 25 -5.70 -9.79 2.76
C PHE A 25 -6.73 -10.00 3.88
N SER A 26 -6.30 -9.89 5.13
CA SER A 26 -7.14 -10.18 6.30
C SER A 26 -7.71 -8.94 6.99
N PHE A 27 -7.18 -7.76 6.70
CA PHE A 27 -7.62 -6.47 7.25
C PHE A 27 -7.37 -5.33 6.25
N GLY A 28 -7.83 -4.12 6.55
CA GLY A 28 -7.60 -2.97 5.66
C GLY A 28 -8.41 -1.72 5.98
N GLY A 29 -8.11 -0.67 5.22
CA GLY A 29 -8.85 0.59 5.16
C GLY A 29 -9.42 0.77 3.77
N PHE A 30 -10.72 1.06 3.68
CA PHE A 30 -11.49 1.02 2.44
C PHE A 30 -12.21 2.35 2.22
N GLY A 31 -12.58 2.66 0.97
CA GLY A 31 -13.33 3.89 0.66
C GLY A 31 -14.68 4.01 1.37
N SER A 32 -15.21 2.91 1.93
CA SER A 32 -16.38 2.92 2.83
C SER A 32 -16.09 3.54 4.20
N ASP A 33 -14.81 3.64 4.59
CA ASP A 33 -14.37 4.22 5.86
C ASP A 33 -14.07 5.72 5.75
N SER A 34 -13.41 6.17 4.67
CA SER A 34 -13.04 7.57 4.45
C SER A 34 -12.68 7.87 2.98
N SER A 35 -12.77 9.13 2.57
CA SER A 35 -12.26 9.62 1.28
C SER A 35 -10.80 10.07 1.32
N SER A 36 -10.18 10.24 2.50
CA SER A 36 -8.76 10.61 2.64
C SER A 36 -7.89 9.36 2.62
N ARG A 37 -6.85 9.36 1.78
CA ARG A 37 -5.94 8.20 1.65
C ARG A 37 -5.13 7.97 2.93
N GLU A 38 -4.75 9.05 3.60
CA GLU A 38 -4.06 9.03 4.89
C GLU A 38 -4.91 8.34 5.96
N MET A 39 -6.19 8.73 6.08
CA MET A 39 -7.13 8.10 7.02
C MET A 39 -7.34 6.60 6.72
N LEU A 40 -7.35 6.20 5.43
CA LEU A 40 -7.45 4.78 5.09
C LEU A 40 -6.22 3.99 5.56
N ALA A 41 -5.03 4.57 5.45
CA ALA A 41 -3.81 3.94 5.94
C ALA A 41 -3.80 3.84 7.47
N GLU A 42 -4.25 4.87 8.20
CA GLU A 42 -4.40 4.84 9.65
C GLU A 42 -5.36 3.73 10.09
N ILE A 43 -6.56 3.68 9.50
CA ILE A 43 -7.57 2.66 9.83
C ILE A 43 -7.06 1.25 9.52
N ALA A 44 -6.33 1.07 8.43
CA ALA A 44 -5.70 -0.22 8.12
C ALA A 44 -4.68 -0.61 9.21
N LEU A 45 -3.89 0.33 9.71
CA LEU A 45 -2.91 0.09 10.76
C LEU A 45 -3.59 -0.20 12.11
N GLU A 46 -4.66 0.49 12.46
CA GLU A 46 -5.47 0.23 13.66
C GLU A 46 -6.10 -1.17 13.65
N ARG A 47 -6.55 -1.62 12.48
CA ARG A 47 -7.13 -2.96 12.26
C ARG A 47 -6.07 -4.05 12.10
N CYS A 48 -4.78 -3.71 12.09
CA CYS A 48 -3.71 -4.67 12.00
C CYS A 48 -3.70 -5.56 13.26
N PRO A 49 -3.76 -6.90 13.12
CA PRO A 49 -3.78 -7.79 14.29
C PRO A 49 -2.44 -7.87 15.02
N LEU A 50 -1.37 -7.28 14.47
CA LEU A 50 -0.03 -7.30 15.03
C LEU A 50 0.27 -5.99 15.75
N SER A 51 0.52 -6.04 17.06
CA SER A 51 0.98 -4.88 17.81
C SER A 51 2.41 -4.51 17.39
N ARG A 52 2.64 -3.28 16.94
CA ARG A 52 3.98 -2.74 16.59
C ARG A 52 4.72 -3.51 15.49
N ALA A 53 4.04 -3.84 14.40
CA ALA A 53 4.73 -4.36 13.21
C ALA A 53 5.47 -3.24 12.47
N ARG A 54 6.69 -3.54 11.99
CA ARG A 54 7.30 -2.76 10.91
C ARG A 54 6.36 -2.82 9.72
N THR A 55 6.00 -1.65 9.21
CA THR A 55 5.00 -1.53 8.16
C THR A 55 5.68 -1.03 6.89
N ILE A 56 5.45 -1.75 5.80
CA ILE A 56 5.83 -1.34 4.46
C ILE A 56 4.53 -1.05 3.71
N LEU A 57 4.45 0.12 3.09
CA LEU A 57 3.33 0.47 2.21
C LEU A 57 3.81 0.50 0.76
N PHE A 58 3.21 -0.37 -0.04
CA PHE A 58 3.41 -0.43 -1.48
C PHE A 58 2.34 0.40 -2.20
N GLY A 59 2.74 1.14 -3.23
CA GLY A 59 1.79 1.82 -4.11
C GLY A 59 2.43 2.37 -5.38
N ASP A 60 1.61 2.62 -6.39
CA ASP A 60 2.05 3.13 -7.70
C ASP A 60 1.67 4.61 -7.92
N THR A 61 1.08 5.27 -6.90
CA THR A 61 0.70 6.67 -6.98
C THR A 61 1.37 7.53 -5.89
N PRO A 62 1.59 8.83 -6.15
CA PRO A 62 2.01 9.78 -5.12
C PRO A 62 1.13 9.80 -3.87
N TYR A 63 -0.16 9.46 -4.00
CA TYR A 63 -1.09 9.40 -2.87
C TYR A 63 -0.79 8.23 -1.94
N ASP A 64 -0.37 7.09 -2.48
CA ASP A 64 0.02 5.94 -1.67
C ASP A 64 1.30 6.25 -0.89
N ILE A 65 2.29 6.89 -1.55
CA ILE A 65 3.52 7.33 -0.90
C ILE A 65 3.22 8.29 0.26
N LYS A 66 2.39 9.31 0.02
CA LYS A 66 2.01 10.27 1.07
C LYS A 66 1.30 9.59 2.24
N ALA A 67 0.40 8.65 1.96
CA ALA A 67 -0.31 7.92 3.01
C ALA A 67 0.61 7.00 3.81
N GLY A 68 1.56 6.32 3.16
CA GLY A 68 2.57 5.52 3.85
C GLY A 68 3.46 6.35 4.76
N ARG A 69 3.93 7.50 4.27
CA ARG A 69 4.69 8.46 5.07
C ARG A 69 3.90 8.99 6.26
N HIS A 70 2.61 9.28 6.06
CA HIS A 70 1.72 9.76 7.11
C HIS A 70 1.64 8.81 8.30
N ILE A 71 1.58 7.50 8.04
CA ILE A 71 1.57 6.47 9.10
C ILE A 71 2.96 6.04 9.56
N GLY A 72 4.03 6.68 9.06
CA GLY A 72 5.42 6.32 9.37
C GLY A 72 5.85 4.95 8.83
N ALA A 73 5.18 4.45 7.78
CA ALA A 73 5.58 3.24 7.09
C ALA A 73 6.76 3.51 6.14
N LEU A 74 7.58 2.48 5.92
CA LEU A 74 8.54 2.48 4.82
C LEU A 74 7.78 2.39 3.50
N THR A 75 8.07 3.29 2.58
CA THR A 75 7.30 3.46 1.34
C THR A 75 8.04 2.90 0.14
N ILE A 76 7.37 2.02 -0.60
CA ILE A 76 7.91 1.43 -1.83
C ILE A 76 7.00 1.77 -3.00
N GLY A 77 7.51 2.65 -3.87
CA GLY A 77 6.87 3.04 -5.11
C GLY A 77 7.04 2.00 -6.21
N MET A 78 5.96 1.61 -6.88
CA MET A 78 5.99 0.74 -8.06
C MET A 78 5.73 1.56 -9.31
N ALA A 79 6.79 1.91 -10.05
CA ALA A 79 6.73 2.69 -11.29
C ALA A 79 6.26 1.85 -12.51
N SER A 80 5.39 0.87 -12.27
CA SER A 80 4.69 0.09 -13.30
C SER A 80 3.35 0.71 -13.70
N GLY A 81 2.88 1.72 -12.96
CA GLY A 81 1.59 2.38 -13.13
C GLY A 81 1.62 3.59 -14.06
N SER A 82 0.72 4.55 -13.81
CA SER A 82 0.62 5.79 -14.61
C SER A 82 1.58 6.90 -14.17
N TYR A 83 2.19 6.77 -12.99
CA TYR A 83 3.15 7.74 -12.46
C TYR A 83 4.58 7.27 -12.68
N THR A 84 5.45 8.22 -12.99
CA THR A 84 6.87 7.99 -13.25
C THR A 84 7.63 7.73 -11.96
N ARG A 85 8.87 7.24 -12.10
CA ARG A 85 9.78 7.09 -10.97
C ARG A 85 10.02 8.43 -10.27
N GLU A 86 10.16 9.49 -11.05
CA GLU A 86 10.39 10.85 -10.59
C GLU A 86 9.20 11.35 -9.76
N ASP A 87 7.96 11.13 -10.23
CA ASP A 87 6.74 11.50 -9.50
C ASP A 87 6.69 10.85 -8.10
N LEU A 88 7.08 9.58 -8.01
CA LEU A 88 7.07 8.81 -6.75
C LEU A 88 8.21 9.27 -5.81
N ILE A 89 9.38 9.58 -6.35
CA ILE A 89 10.49 10.16 -5.58
C ILE A 89 10.12 11.54 -5.04
N GLU A 90 9.51 12.40 -5.86
CA GLU A 90 9.05 13.73 -5.44
C GLU A 90 7.95 13.66 -4.37
N ALA A 91 7.10 12.63 -4.43
CA ALA A 91 6.13 12.34 -3.37
C ALA A 91 6.79 11.87 -2.05
N GLY A 92 8.07 11.52 -2.09
CA GLY A 92 8.90 11.17 -0.95
C GLY A 92 9.05 9.67 -0.71
N ALA A 93 8.98 8.84 -1.76
CA ALA A 93 9.18 7.40 -1.63
C ALA A 93 10.58 7.05 -1.12
N ASP A 94 10.69 6.08 -0.21
CA ASP A 94 11.99 5.60 0.29
C ASP A 94 12.70 4.76 -0.78
N TYR A 95 11.93 3.93 -1.50
CA TYR A 95 12.42 3.13 -2.63
C TYR A 95 11.43 3.20 -3.79
N VAL A 96 11.95 3.11 -5.02
CA VAL A 96 11.11 3.00 -6.23
C VAL A 96 11.66 1.95 -7.16
N PHE A 97 10.81 0.99 -7.53
CA PHE A 97 11.12 -0.12 -8.42
C PHE A 97 10.22 -0.10 -9.67
N PRO A 98 10.72 -0.56 -10.83
CA PRO A 98 9.91 -0.60 -12.04
C PRO A 98 8.84 -1.69 -12.00
N ASP A 99 9.12 -2.81 -11.31
CA ASP A 99 8.20 -3.93 -11.09
C ASP A 99 8.73 -4.87 -9.98
N PHE A 100 7.98 -5.92 -9.66
CA PHE A 100 8.28 -6.85 -8.56
C PHE A 100 9.41 -7.87 -8.86
N ARG A 101 10.03 -7.84 -10.04
CA ARG A 101 11.09 -8.78 -10.45
C ARG A 101 12.49 -8.26 -10.12
N ASP A 102 12.60 -7.01 -9.65
CA ASP A 102 13.88 -6.45 -9.25
C ASP A 102 14.42 -7.20 -8.02
N LEU A 103 15.61 -7.78 -8.14
CA LEU A 103 16.20 -8.60 -7.09
C LEU A 103 16.50 -7.78 -5.83
N LEU A 104 16.75 -6.47 -5.99
CA LEU A 104 17.01 -5.57 -4.87
C LEU A 104 15.76 -5.33 -4.01
N LEU A 105 14.56 -5.65 -4.51
CA LEU A 105 13.34 -5.56 -3.71
C LEU A 105 13.37 -6.58 -2.57
N MET A 106 13.94 -7.77 -2.78
CA MET A 106 13.99 -8.80 -1.73
C MET A 106 14.94 -8.38 -0.61
N ASP A 107 16.08 -7.79 -0.96
CA ASP A 107 16.99 -7.19 0.02
C ASP A 107 16.25 -6.14 0.86
N VAL A 108 15.32 -5.38 0.24
CA VAL A 108 14.49 -4.39 0.93
C VAL A 108 13.45 -4.96 1.87
N LEU A 109 12.97 -6.17 1.61
CA LEU A 109 11.97 -6.81 2.45
C LEU A 109 12.58 -7.49 3.68
N GLU A 110 13.89 -7.75 3.69
CA GLU A 110 14.60 -8.38 4.81
C GLU A 110 14.99 -7.41 5.94
N PHE A 111 14.74 -6.10 5.77
CA PHE A 111 15.09 -5.06 6.75
C PHE A 111 14.35 -5.19 8.07
#